data_AF-A0A9E5V565-F1
#
_entry.id   AF-A0A9E5V565-F1
#
_cell.length_a   1.000
_cell.length_b   1.000
_cell.length_c   1.000
_cell.angle_alpha   90.00
_cell.angle_beta   90.00
_cell.angle_gamma   90.00
#
_symmetry.space_group_name_H-M   'P 1'
#
loop_
_entity.id
_entity.type
_entity.pdbx_description
1 polymer ?
#
loop_
_entity_poly.entity_id
_entity_poly.type
_entity_poly.pdbx_seq_one_letter_code
_entity_poly.pdbx_strand_id
1 'polypeptide(L)'
;MRLAYYDETIEILMPGEDHELFAHVIGYLLTTFLLEQGISFKPTGSKTQEKKGTASAQADVSYCMGDSKPVADLSFELRELQLNNTPVK
;
A
#
# COMPACT_ATOMS: atom_id res chain seq x y z
N MET A 1 8.88 -6.10 -6.80
CA MET A 1 7.80 -6.90 -7.40
C MET A 1 6.79 -7.23 -6.31
N ARG A 2 5.50 -7.02 -6.57
CA ARG A 2 4.40 -7.31 -5.65
C ARG A 2 3.37 -8.20 -6.34
N LEU A 3 2.71 -9.03 -5.55
CA LEU A 3 1.70 -9.98 -6.02
C LEU A 3 0.38 -9.67 -5.33
N ALA A 4 -0.68 -9.50 -6.11
CA ALA A 4 -2.04 -9.40 -5.62
C ALA A 4 -2.89 -10.53 -6.20
N TYR A 5 -3.85 -11.00 -5.42
CA TYR A 5 -4.84 -11.98 -5.84
C TYR A 5 -6.22 -11.47 -5.48
N TYR A 6 -7.14 -11.53 -6.44
CA TYR A 6 -8.55 -11.22 -6.21
C TYR A 6 -9.38 -12.02 -7.21
N ASP A 7 -10.37 -12.76 -6.72
CA ASP A 7 -11.38 -13.43 -7.56
C ASP A 7 -10.76 -14.27 -8.69
N GLU A 8 -9.94 -15.26 -8.32
CA GLU A 8 -9.22 -16.17 -9.25
C GLU A 8 -8.20 -15.50 -10.19
N THR A 9 -8.04 -14.18 -10.09
CA THR A 9 -7.09 -13.40 -10.89
C THR A 9 -5.85 -13.04 -10.08
N ILE A 10 -4.67 -13.25 -10.68
CA ILE A 10 -3.39 -12.82 -10.11
C ILE A 10 -2.92 -11.58 -10.87
N GLU A 11 -2.63 -10.51 -10.13
CA GLU A 11 -2.02 -9.30 -10.65
C GLU A 11 -0.56 -9.22 -10.17
N ILE A 12 0.34 -8.95 -11.12
CA ILE A 12 1.76 -8.73 -10.86
C ILE A 12 2.04 -7.25 -11.04
N LEU A 13 2.47 -6.58 -9.97
CA LEU A 13 2.85 -5.18 -9.99
C LEU A 13 4.37 -5.04 -9.85
N MET A 14 4.97 -4.25 -10.73
CA MET A 14 6.38 -3.86 -10.66
C MET A 14 6.45 -2.33 -10.50
N PRO A 15 6.53 -1.84 -9.25
CA PRO A 15 6.69 -0.41 -8.99
C PRO A 15 7.95 0.13 -9.65
N GLY A 16 7.83 1.29 -10.30
CA GLY A 16 8.98 2.08 -10.77
C GLY A 16 9.64 2.83 -9.61
N GLU A 17 10.79 3.44 -9.90
CA GLU A 17 11.56 4.23 -8.93
C GLU A 17 10.73 5.38 -8.33
N ASP A 18 10.02 6.14 -9.18
CA ASP A 18 9.17 7.26 -8.74
C ASP A 18 8.06 6.80 -7.79
N HIS A 19 7.41 5.67 -8.11
CA HIS A 19 6.35 5.11 -7.26
C HIS A 19 6.86 4.77 -5.86
N GLU A 20 8.03 4.13 -5.78
CA GLU A 20 8.67 3.82 -4.49
C GLU A 20 9.11 5.10 -3.77
N LEU A 21 9.64 6.10 -4.47
CA LEU A 21 10.01 7.39 -3.88
C LEU A 21 8.79 8.06 -3.22
N PHE A 22 7.67 8.16 -3.93
CA PHE A 22 6.44 8.75 -3.39
C PHE A 22 5.88 7.97 -2.21
N ALA A 23 5.93 6.63 -2.25
CA ALA A 23 5.52 5.78 -1.15
C ALA A 23 6.33 6.06 0.12
N HIS A 24 7.66 6.18 -0.01
CA HIS A 24 8.53 6.51 1.11
C HIS A 24 8.26 7.90 1.67
N VAL A 25 8.13 8.92 0.82
CA VAL A 25 7.85 10.30 1.27
C VAL A 25 6.54 10.36 2.05
N ILE A 26 5.47 9.74 1.54
CA ILE A 26 4.18 9.70 2.22
C ILE A 26 4.29 8.92 3.53
N GLY A 27 5.01 7.78 3.53
CA GLY A 27 5.30 7.02 4.74
C GLY A 27 6.01 7.87 5.80
N TYR A 28 7.00 8.69 5.42
CA TYR A 28 7.68 9.58 6.36
C TYR A 28 6.75 10.63 6.96
N LEU A 29 5.94 11.28 6.13
CA LEU A 29 4.99 12.30 6.59
C LEU A 29 3.96 11.72 7.57
N LEU A 30 3.36 10.58 7.23
CA LEU A 30 2.38 9.91 8.09
C LEU A 30 3.01 9.44 9.41
N THR A 31 4.18 8.80 9.34
CA THR A 31 4.91 8.36 10.53
C THR A 31 5.20 9.55 11.45
N THR A 32 5.68 10.65 10.90
CA THR A 32 6.01 11.87 11.66
C THR A 32 4.76 12.43 12.33
N PHE A 33 3.66 12.57 11.57
CA PHE A 33 2.39 13.03 12.11
C PHE A 33 1.88 12.15 13.25
N LEU A 34 1.89 10.82 13.08
CA LEU A 34 1.41 9.89 14.12
C LEU A 34 2.27 9.97 15.39
N LEU A 35 3.58 10.15 15.25
CA LEU A 35 4.49 10.36 16.38
C LEU A 35 4.18 11.68 17.11
N GLU A 36 3.99 12.78 16.38
CA GLU A 36 3.65 14.09 16.94
C GLU A 36 2.31 14.07 17.69
N GLN A 37 1.35 13.28 17.21
CA GLN A 37 0.06 13.09 17.88
C GLN A 37 0.11 12.09 19.05
N GLY A 38 1.25 11.46 19.32
CA GLY A 38 1.40 10.45 20.38
C GLY A 38 0.58 9.19 20.14
N ILE A 39 0.23 8.89 18.89
CA ILE A 39 -0.56 7.71 18.53
C ILE A 39 0.39 6.50 18.49
N SER A 40 0.01 5.40 19.14
CA SER A 40 0.78 4.15 19.05
C SER A 40 0.49 3.46 17.72
N PHE A 41 1.54 3.17 16.94
CA PHE A 41 1.42 2.49 15.66
C PHE A 41 2.61 1.57 15.36
N LYS A 42 2.39 0.65 14.41
CA LYS A 42 3.42 -0.18 13.78
C LYS A 42 3.32 -0.03 12.26
N PRO A 43 4.36 0.48 11.58
CA PRO A 43 4.39 0.49 10.13
C PRO A 43 4.48 -0.97 9.63
N THR A 44 3.57 -1.34 8.73
CA THR A 44 3.47 -2.70 8.20
C THR A 44 3.76 -2.81 6.70
N GLY A 45 3.87 -1.69 5.97
CA GLY A 45 4.34 -1.62 4.58
C GLY A 45 3.94 -2.82 3.71
N SER A 46 4.95 -3.57 3.24
CA SER A 46 4.87 -4.77 2.38
C SER A 46 4.26 -6.02 3.02
N LYS A 47 3.63 -5.90 4.19
CA LYS A 47 2.90 -6.99 4.82
C LYS A 47 1.72 -7.40 3.94
N THR A 48 1.71 -8.67 3.54
CA THR A 48 0.58 -9.26 2.85
C THR A 48 -0.65 -9.26 3.76
N GLN A 49 -1.71 -8.62 3.29
CA GLN A 49 -3.02 -8.60 3.92
C GLN A 49 -3.89 -9.60 3.16
N GLU A 50 -4.30 -10.66 3.84
CA GLU A 50 -5.01 -11.78 3.23
C GLU A 50 -6.40 -11.95 3.83
N LYS A 51 -7.38 -12.14 2.95
CA LYS A 51 -8.65 -12.79 3.25
C LYS A 51 -8.66 -14.15 2.57
N LYS A 52 -8.41 -15.19 3.35
CA LYS A 52 -8.19 -16.56 2.86
C LYS A 52 -9.29 -17.00 1.88
N GLY A 53 -8.87 -17.42 0.69
CA GLY A 53 -9.76 -17.88 -0.38
C GLY A 53 -10.55 -16.79 -1.10
N THR A 54 -10.25 -15.50 -0.88
CA THR A 54 -10.94 -14.38 -1.54
C THR A 54 -9.98 -13.36 -2.11
N ALA A 55 -9.03 -12.88 -1.30
CA ALA A 55 -8.15 -11.78 -1.71
C ALA A 55 -6.81 -11.82 -0.95
N SER A 56 -5.76 -11.36 -1.61
CA SER A 56 -4.45 -11.12 -1.01
C SER A 56 -3.84 -9.88 -1.66
N ALA A 57 -3.42 -8.91 -0.87
CA ALA A 57 -2.85 -7.67 -1.38
C ALA A 57 -1.75 -7.13 -0.45
N GLN A 58 -0.87 -6.31 -1.00
CA GLN A 58 0.18 -5.60 -0.27
C GLN A 58 0.06 -4.12 -0.54
N ALA A 59 -0.11 -3.34 0.52
CA ALA A 59 -0.23 -1.89 0.40
C ALA A 59 1.13 -1.22 0.13
N ASP A 60 1.13 -0.02 -0.46
CA ASP A 60 2.32 0.84 -0.56
C ASP A 60 2.78 1.31 0.81
N VAL A 61 1.83 1.81 1.60
CA VAL A 61 2.07 2.25 2.97
C VAL A 61 0.95 1.69 3.83
N SER A 62 1.28 1.05 4.94
CA SER A 62 0.27 0.57 5.89
C SER A 62 0.73 0.69 7.34
N TYR A 63 -0.24 0.85 8.24
CA TYR A 63 -0.03 0.98 9.67
C TYR A 63 -1.08 0.17 10.45
N CYS A 64 -0.62 -0.57 11.45
CA CYS A 64 -1.48 -1.08 12.52
C CYS A 64 -1.43 -0.11 13.70
N MET A 65 -2.58 0.30 14.22
CA MET A 65 -2.67 1.11 15.43
C MET A 65 -2.60 0.20 16.66
N GLY A 66 -1.67 0.50 17.55
CA GLY A 66 -1.32 -0.34 18.69
C GLY A 66 -0.59 -1.63 18.28
N ASP A 67 -1.24 -2.77 18.51
CA ASP A 67 -0.64 -4.08 18.27
C ASP A 67 -0.65 -4.51 16.79
N SER A 68 0.20 -5.49 16.46
CA SER A 68 0.26 -6.05 15.10
C SER A 68 -0.99 -6.89 14.85
N LYS A 69 -1.69 -6.59 13.75
CA LYS A 69 -2.92 -7.29 13.33
C LYS A 69 -2.74 -7.89 11.94
N PRO A 70 -3.49 -8.93 11.56
CA PRO A 70 -3.43 -9.50 10.21
C PRO A 70 -3.76 -8.50 9.10
N VAL A 71 -4.70 -7.60 9.36
CA VAL A 71 -5.13 -6.52 8.47
C VAL A 71 -4.76 -5.19 9.13
N ALA A 72 -4.15 -4.29 8.36
CA ALA A 72 -3.74 -2.98 8.84
C ALA A 72 -4.97 -2.08 9.05
N ASP A 73 -4.91 -1.21 10.06
CA ASP A 73 -5.99 -0.25 10.34
C ASP A 73 -5.98 0.91 9.33
N LEU A 74 -4.81 1.22 8.76
CA LEU A 74 -4.63 2.26 7.76
C LEU A 74 -3.76 1.73 6.62
N SER A 75 -4.22 1.87 5.38
CA SER A 75 -3.47 1.49 4.17
C SER A 75 -3.64 2.57 3.11
N PHE A 76 -2.56 2.91 2.43
CA PHE A 76 -2.52 3.85 1.32
C PHE A 76 -1.94 3.17 0.11
N GLU A 77 -2.60 3.38 -1.02
CA GLU A 77 -2.19 2.88 -2.33
C GLU A 77 -1.94 4.04 -3.27
N LEU A 78 -0.74 4.06 -3.81
CA LEU A 78 -0.32 5.06 -4.77
C LEU A 78 -0.66 4.54 -6.16
N ARG A 79 -1.10 5.47 -7.01
CA ARG A 79 -1.43 5.19 -8.40
C ARG A 79 -0.73 6.23 -9.23
N GLU A 80 0.18 5.77 -10.07
CA GLU A 80 0.66 6.58 -11.17
C GLU A 80 -0.48 6.74 -12.19
N LEU A 81 -0.81 7.99 -12.52
CA LEU A 81 -1.80 8.26 -13.55
C LEU A 81 -1.20 7.91 -14.91
N GLN A 82 -1.70 6.82 -15.50
CA GLN A 82 -1.45 6.57 -16.92
C GLN A 82 -2.33 7.55 -17.71
N LEU A 83 -1.70 8.61 -18.21
CA LEU A 83 -2.34 9.51 -19.17
C LEU A 83 -2.61 8.69 -20.44
N ASN A 84 -3.87 8.30 -20.63
CA ASN A 84 -4.34 7.63 -21.82
C ASN A 84 -4.18 8.59 -23.02
N ASN A 85 -3.03 8.56 -23.70
CA ASN A 85 -2.92 9.05 -25.07
C ASN A 85 -3.60 8.04 -26.00
N THR A 86 -4.93 7.95 -25.90
CA THR A 86 -5.72 7.28 -26.93
C THR A 86 -5.81 8.26 -28.09
N PRO A 87 -5.23 7.98 -29.27
CA PRO A 87 -5.53 8.79 -30.43
C PRO A 87 -7.03 8.68 -30.69
N VAL A 88 -7.75 9.80 -30.60
CA VAL A 88 -9.13 9.91 -31.05
C VAL A 88 -9.11 9.54 -32.54
N LYS A 89 -9.77 8.43 -32.88
CA LYS A 89 -9.97 8.00 -34.27
C LYS A 89 -10.82 9.01 -35.04
#